data_AF-A0A193QND2-F1
#
_entry.id   AF-A0A193QND2-F1
#
_cell.length_a   1.000
_cell.length_b   1.000
_cell.length_c   1.000
_cell.angle_alpha   90.00
_cell.angle_beta   90.00
_cell.angle_gamma   90.00
#
_symmetry.space_group_name_H-M   'P 1'
#
loop_
_entity.id
_entity.type
_entity.pdbx_description
1 polymer ?
#
loop_
_entity_poly.entity_id
_entity_poly.type
_entity_poly.pdbx_seq_one_letter_code
_entity_poly.pdbx_strand_id
1 'polypeptide(L)' 'MGGNNTHRADWFSLYPFMETIQASYVPKGDTRLGDGCWLGMRAMIMPGVTIGEGAIIAAGSVVTRDASGRRGG' A
#
# COMPACT_ATOMS: atom_id res chain seq x y z
N MET A 1 2.07 13.82 -3.31
CA MET A 1 0.74 13.76 -2.66
C MET A 1 -0.24 13.19 -3.69
N GLY A 2 -0.59 11.92 -3.58
CA GLY A 2 -1.42 11.23 -4.59
C GLY A 2 -1.94 9.90 -4.05
N GLY A 3 -2.91 9.31 -4.75
CA GLY A 3 -3.65 8.13 -4.27
C GLY A 3 -4.62 8.47 -3.13
N ASN A 4 -4.99 7.48 -2.32
CA ASN A 4 -5.99 7.63 -1.27
C ASN A 4 -5.51 8.37 0.01
N ASN A 5 -4.29 8.91 -0.01
CA ASN A 5 -3.66 9.50 1.19
C ASN A 5 -4.31 10.80 1.66
N THR A 6 -5.05 11.50 0.80
CA THR A 6 -5.78 12.73 1.14
C THR A 6 -7.28 12.49 1.37
N HIS A 7 -7.73 11.24 1.36
CA HIS A 7 -9.15 10.88 1.51
C HIS A 7 -9.38 10.28 2.91
N ARG A 8 -9.89 11.11 3.82
CA ARG A 8 -10.12 10.77 5.24
C ARG A 8 -11.48 10.09 5.42
N ALA A 9 -11.46 8.76 5.57
CA ALA A 9 -12.68 7.98 5.84
C ALA A 9 -13.28 8.22 7.23
N ASP A 10 -12.53 8.88 8.12
CA ASP A 10 -12.91 9.28 9.46
C ASP A 10 -13.43 10.74 9.54
N TRP A 11 -13.54 11.45 8.41
CA TRP A 11 -14.12 12.79 8.32
C TRP A 11 -15.54 12.73 7.72
N PHE A 12 -16.27 13.86 7.81
CA PHE A 12 -17.61 13.97 7.22
C PHE A 12 -17.64 13.79 5.69
N SER A 13 -16.53 14.06 4.99
CA SER A 13 -16.41 13.90 3.53
C SER A 13 -15.05 13.32 3.16
N LEU A 14 -15.05 12.45 2.14
CA LEU A 14 -13.83 11.93 1.52
C LEU A 14 -13.17 12.93 0.55
N TYR A 15 -13.91 13.97 0.14
CA TYR A 15 -13.42 14.93 -0.85
C TYR A 15 -12.32 15.82 -0.24
N PRO A 16 -11.12 15.89 -0.84
CA PRO A 16 -10.01 16.66 -0.30
C PRO A 16 -10.14 18.11 -0.74
N PHE A 17 -10.98 18.88 -0.05
CA PHE A 17 -11.12 20.32 -0.27
C PHE A 17 -9.75 21.01 -0.19
N MET A 18 -9.48 21.95 -1.09
CA MET A 18 -8.15 22.59 -1.22
C MET A 18 -7.75 23.30 0.07
N GLU A 19 -8.71 23.86 0.79
CA GLU A 19 -8.53 24.55 2.06
C GLU A 19 -8.00 23.62 3.17
N THR A 20 -8.22 22.32 3.05
CA THR A 20 -7.85 21.31 4.08
C THR A 20 -6.90 20.25 3.57
N ILE A 21 -6.41 20.34 2.33
CA ILE A 21 -5.70 19.25 1.66
C ILE A 21 -4.41 18.81 2.36
N GLN A 22 -3.74 19.75 3.04
CA GLN A 22 -2.57 19.43 3.86
C GLN A 22 -2.95 18.67 5.14
N ALA A 23 -4.05 19.08 5.79
CA ALA A 23 -4.55 18.43 7.00
C ALA A 23 -5.22 17.07 6.71
N SER A 24 -5.72 16.86 5.50
CA SER A 24 -6.32 15.59 5.08
C SER A 24 -5.27 14.54 4.71
N TYR A 25 -4.02 14.94 4.45
CA TYR A 25 -2.94 14.02 4.11
C TYR A 25 -2.54 13.13 5.30
N VAL A 26 -2.61 11.82 5.11
CA VAL A 26 -2.14 10.81 6.06
C VAL A 26 -1.11 9.93 5.36
N PRO A 27 0.17 9.95 5.79
CA PRO A 27 1.18 9.06 5.24
C PRO A 27 0.86 7.60 5.59
N LYS A 28 1.16 6.68 4.67
CA LYS A 28 1.01 5.23 4.89
C LYS A 28 2.33 4.52 5.24
N GLY A 29 3.41 5.27 5.35
CA GLY A 29 4.76 4.73 5.48
C GLY A 29 5.30 4.18 4.17
N ASP A 30 6.49 3.59 4.24
CA ASP A 30 7.16 2.99 3.10
C ASP A 30 6.45 1.72 2.65
N THR A 31 6.33 1.53 1.33
CA THR A 31 6.05 0.22 0.75
C THR A 31 7.38 -0.54 0.66
N ARG A 32 7.47 -1.68 1.32
CA ARG A 32 8.73 -2.44 1.45
C ARG A 32 8.64 -3.77 0.70
N LEU A 33 9.64 -4.06 -0.13
CA LEU A 33 9.78 -5.33 -0.83
C LEU A 33 10.96 -6.09 -0.23
N GLY A 34 10.70 -7.28 0.31
CA GLY A 34 11.73 -8.16 0.84
C GLY A 34 12.55 -8.82 -0.27
N ASP A 35 13.75 -9.27 0.09
CA ASP A 35 14.68 -9.88 -0.85
C ASP A 35 14.06 -11.13 -1.51
N GLY A 36 14.33 -11.30 -2.81
CA GLY A 36 13.82 -12.45 -3.56
C GLY A 36 12.30 -12.55 -3.69
N CYS A 37 11.52 -11.52 -3.31
CA CYS A 37 10.10 -11.53 -3.58
C CYS A 37 9.83 -11.45 -5.10
N TRP A 38 8.76 -12.10 -5.55
CA TRP A 38 8.36 -12.13 -6.96
C TRP A 38 6.96 -11.53 -7.13
N LEU A 39 6.86 -10.51 -7.99
CA LEU A 39 5.59 -9.86 -8.33
C LEU A 39 5.11 -10.33 -9.69
N GLY A 40 3.98 -11.01 -9.71
CA GLY A 40 3.30 -11.40 -10.93
C GLY A 40 2.87 -10.19 -11.75
N MET A 41 2.77 -10.39 -13.06
CA MET A 41 2.38 -9.35 -14.02
C MET A 41 1.09 -8.62 -13.60
N ARG A 42 1.12 -7.28 -13.62
CA ARG A 42 0.01 -6.38 -13.21
C ARG A 42 -0.44 -6.54 -11.74
N ALA A 43 0.41 -7.05 -10.85
CA ALA A 43 0.14 -6.92 -9.42
C ALA A 43 0.14 -5.42 -9.01
N MET A 44 -0.78 -5.04 -8.13
CA MET A 44 -0.89 -3.70 -7.55
C MET A 44 -0.68 -3.78 -6.05
N ILE A 45 0.25 -2.99 -5.52
CA ILE A 45 0.60 -2.95 -4.10
C ILE A 45 0.09 -1.64 -3.52
N MET A 46 -0.76 -1.73 -2.48
CA MET A 46 -1.26 -0.54 -1.80
C MET A 46 -0.14 0.17 -1.01
N PRO A 47 -0.22 1.51 -0.83
CA PRO A 47 0.76 2.25 -0.04
C PRO A 47 0.89 1.71 1.38
N GLY A 48 2.11 1.60 1.88
CA GLY A 48 2.42 1.15 3.25
C GLY A 48 2.48 -0.36 3.45
N VAL A 49 2.22 -1.17 2.41
CA VAL A 49 2.30 -2.63 2.49
C VAL A 49 3.75 -3.12 2.50
N THR A 50 4.03 -4.10 3.34
CA THR A 50 5.26 -4.89 3.34
C THR A 50 5.05 -6.24 2.65
N ILE A 51 5.87 -6.53 1.65
CA ILE A 51 5.98 -7.84 1.00
C ILE A 51 7.20 -8.55 1.59
N GLY A 52 6.99 -9.70 2.23
CA GLY A 52 8.06 -10.45 2.88
C GLY A 52 9.07 -11.09 1.92
N GLU A 53 10.22 -11.46 2.44
CA GLU A 53 11.30 -12.14 1.71
C GLU A 53 10.81 -13.45 1.05
N GLY A 54 11.13 -13.62 -0.23
CA GLY A 54 10.70 -14.79 -1.00
C GLY A 54 9.19 -14.94 -1.20
N ALA A 55 8.38 -13.92 -0.86
CA ALA A 55 6.94 -13.94 -1.12
C ALA A 55 6.67 -13.94 -2.63
N ILE A 56 5.63 -14.68 -3.05
CA ILE A 56 5.17 -14.71 -4.44
C ILE A 56 3.78 -14.09 -4.50
N ILE A 57 3.66 -12.98 -5.22
CA ILE A 57 2.38 -12.30 -5.47
C ILE A 57 1.87 -12.70 -6.85
N ALA A 58 0.68 -13.32 -6.91
CA ALA A 58 0.11 -13.79 -8.17
C ALA A 58 -0.20 -12.63 -9.15
N ALA A 59 -0.18 -12.92 -10.45
CA ALA A 59 -0.50 -11.94 -11.49
C ALA A 59 -1.90 -11.32 -11.30
N GLY A 60 -2.02 -10.02 -11.50
CA GLY A 60 -3.27 -9.27 -11.33
C GLY A 60 -3.75 -9.09 -9.89
N SER A 61 -2.98 -9.50 -8.88
CA SER A 61 -3.36 -9.35 -7.48
C SER A 61 -3.41 -7.89 -7.04
N VAL A 62 -4.36 -7.56 -6.16
CA VAL A 62 -4.37 -6.29 -5.41
C VAL A 62 -4.02 -6.57 -3.97
N VAL A 63 -2.82 -6.19 -3.55
CA VAL A 63 -2.30 -6.45 -2.21
C VAL A 63 -2.64 -5.25 -1.31
N THR A 64 -3.59 -5.45 -0.40
CA THR A 64 -4.12 -4.42 0.51
C THR A 64 -3.60 -4.53 1.94
N ARG A 65 -2.86 -5.59 2.25
CA ARG A 65 -2.29 -5.91 3.56
C ARG A 65 -0.94 -6.61 3.37
N ASP A 66 -0.12 -6.60 4.41
CA ASP A 66 1.19 -7.26 4.38
C ASP A 66 1.09 -8.71 3.93
N ALA A 67 2.03 -9.12 3.08
CA ALA A 67 2.14 -10.48 2.57
C ALA A 67 3.35 -11.15 3.22
N SER A 68 3.12 -12.26 3.93
CA SER A 68 4.21 -13.03 4.52
C SER A 68 5.04 -13.72 3.45
N GLY A 69 6.35 -13.64 3.60
CA GLY A 69 7.32 -14.41 2.83
C GLY A 69 7.50 -15.85 3.33
N ARG A 70 8.46 -16.55 2.74
CA ARG A 70 8.88 -17.86 3.25
C ARG A 70 9.57 -17.65 4.60
N ARG A 71 9.14 -18.37 5.65
CA ARG A 71 9.95 -18.45 6.88
C ARG A 71 11.18 -19.29 6.55
N GLY A 72 12.37 -18.71 6.66
CA GLY A 72 13.62 -19.47 6.65
C GLY A 72 13.55 -20.57 7.70
N GLY A 73 13.90 -21.80 7.31
CA GLY A 73 14.18 -22.90 8.25
C GLY A 73 15.61 -22.83 8.72
#